data_AF-A0A645D5Y1-F1
#
_entry.id   AF-A0A645D5Y1-F1
#
_cell.length_a   1.000
_cell.length_b   1.000
_cell.length_c   1.000
_cell.angle_alpha   90.00
_cell.angle_beta   90.00
_cell.angle_gamma   90.00
#
_symmetry.space_group_name_H-M   'P 1'
#
loop_
_entity.id
_entity.type
_entity.pdbx_description
1 polymer ?
#
loop_
_entity_poly.entity_id
_entity_poly.type
_entity_poly.pdbx_seq_one_letter_code
_entity_poly.pdbx_strand_id
1 'polypeptide(L)'
;MDYIIHQMQYAIDIGCDCITQLYKAQVTDGNEFFLSMDRGLPSGLCYLIQCAQDKGELRNNIFAVELAQEILIISRGILYHWCVCEGKSDIIYEAKHMISNYLKSYEI
;
A
#
# COMPACT_ATOMS: atom_id res chain seq x y z
N MET A 1 -9.28 0.57 -3.57
CA MET A 1 -8.51 -0.22 -4.56
C MET A 1 -7.73 0.68 -5.49
N ASP A 2 -8.40 1.61 -6.19
CA ASP A 2 -7.74 2.50 -7.16
C ASP A 2 -6.54 3.24 -6.61
N TYR A 3 -6.60 3.69 -5.35
CA TYR A 3 -5.51 4.41 -4.71
C TYR A 3 -4.18 3.64 -4.69
N ILE A 4 -4.20 2.34 -4.35
CA ILE A 4 -3.00 1.51 -4.34
C ILE A 4 -2.59 1.11 -5.76
N ILE A 5 -3.56 0.93 -6.67
CA ILE A 5 -3.25 0.67 -8.08
C ILE A 5 -2.46 1.85 -8.68
N HIS A 6 -2.82 3.10 -8.36
CA HIS A 6 -2.07 4.27 -8.80
C HIS A 6 -0.65 4.28 -8.22
N GLN A 7 -0.46 3.83 -6.98
CA GLN A 7 0.88 3.66 -6.40
C GLN A 7 1.71 2.62 -7.17
N MET A 8 1.10 1.50 -7.57
CA MET A 8 1.78 0.48 -8.37
C MET A 8 2.11 0.98 -9.78
N GLN A 9 1.19 1.71 -10.42
CA GLN A 9 1.44 2.33 -11.72
C GLN A 9 2.59 3.34 -11.63
N TYR A 10 2.61 4.18 -10.59
CA TYR A 10 3.71 5.11 -10.35
C TYR A 10 5.06 4.41 -10.19
N ALA A 11 5.10 3.26 -9.51
CA ALA A 11 6.31 2.45 -9.39
C ALA A 11 6.77 1.90 -10.75
N ILE A 12 5.84 1.45 -11.60
CA ILE A 12 6.12 1.03 -12.98
C ILE A 12 6.70 2.20 -13.78
N ASP A 13 6.07 3.38 -13.70
CA ASP A 13 6.47 4.57 -14.46
C ASP A 13 7.86 5.07 -14.08
N ILE A 14 8.23 4.97 -12.80
CA ILE A 14 9.57 5.31 -12.29
C ILE A 14 10.60 4.24 -12.62
N GLY A 15 10.19 2.98 -12.68
CA GLY A 15 11.04 1.84 -13.00
C GLY A 15 11.62 1.13 -11.77
N CYS A 16 11.82 -0.18 -11.95
CA CYS A 16 12.24 -1.12 -10.91
C CYS A 16 13.56 -0.73 -10.24
N ASP A 17 14.55 -0.26 -11.01
CA ASP A 17 15.86 0.12 -10.46
C ASP A 17 15.74 1.28 -9.47
N CYS A 18 14.94 2.30 -9.81
CA CYS A 18 14.72 3.44 -8.94
C CYS A 18 13.99 3.05 -7.65
N ILE A 19 12.97 2.19 -7.74
CA ILE A 19 12.26 1.68 -6.56
C ILE A 19 13.21 0.84 -5.69
N THR A 20 14.08 0.04 -6.30
CA THR A 20 15.08 -0.76 -5.57
C THR A 20 16.05 0.13 -4.79
N GLN A 21 16.59 1.19 -5.42
CA GLN A 21 17.46 2.15 -4.73
C GLN A 21 16.71 2.90 -3.61
N LEU A 22 15.45 3.28 -3.85
CA LEU A 22 14.61 3.92 -2.84
C LEU A 22 14.45 3.02 -1.60
N TYR A 23 14.10 1.75 -1.79
CA TYR A 23 13.93 0.81 -0.68
C TYR A 23 15.25 0.53 0.05
N LYS A 24 16.36 0.44 -0.68
CA LYS A 24 17.69 0.33 -0.07
C LYS A 24 17.96 1.51 0.86
N ALA A 25 17.77 2.74 0.37
CA ALA A 25 17.96 3.97 1.16
C ALA A 25 17.00 4.06 2.36
N GLN A 26 15.76 3.58 2.21
CA GLN A 26 14.82 3.50 3.32
C GLN A 26 15.32 2.58 4.44
N VAL A 27 15.85 1.41 4.10
CA VAL A 27 16.33 0.44 5.09
C VAL A 27 17.64 0.89 5.73
N THR A 28 18.52 1.55 4.99
CA THR A 28 19.84 1.98 5.51
C THR A 28 19.81 3.32 6.23
N ASP A 29 18.99 4.27 5.78
CA ASP A 29 19.09 5.68 6.17
C ASP A 29 17.75 6.33 6.55
N GLY A 30 16.61 5.65 6.39
CA GLY A 30 15.28 6.27 6.38
C GLY A 30 14.27 5.68 7.35
N ASN A 31 14.32 6.05 8.63
CA ASN A 31 13.52 5.34 9.64
C ASN A 31 12.21 6.05 10.02
N GLU A 32 12.21 7.37 10.22
CA GLU A 32 11.01 8.07 10.75
C GLU A 32 10.13 8.69 9.66
N PHE A 33 10.71 9.40 8.70
CA PHE A 33 9.94 10.05 7.63
C PHE A 33 9.18 9.03 6.77
N PHE A 34 9.75 7.84 6.54
CA PHE A 34 9.12 6.82 5.71
C PHE A 34 7.98 6.05 6.38
N LEU A 35 7.87 6.16 7.70
CA LEU A 35 6.80 5.54 8.49
C LEU A 35 5.69 6.52 8.87
N SER A 36 5.90 7.83 8.67
CA SER A 36 4.89 8.84 8.99
C SER A 36 3.58 8.62 8.23
N MET A 37 2.49 8.59 9.00
CA MET A 37 1.11 8.53 8.51
C MET A 37 0.61 9.88 7.98
N ASP A 38 1.35 10.96 8.21
CA ASP A 38 0.99 12.32 7.75
C ASP A 38 1.33 12.55 6.28
N ARG A 39 2.03 11.60 5.66
CA ARG A 39 2.37 11.66 4.24
C ARG A 39 1.15 11.42 3.37
N GLY A 40 1.15 12.00 2.17
CA GLY A 40 0.01 11.99 1.27
C GLY A 40 -0.58 10.59 1.01
N LEU A 41 0.27 9.59 0.78
CA LEU A 41 -0.19 8.21 0.56
C LEU A 41 -0.85 7.60 1.81
N PRO A 42 -0.18 7.52 2.97
CA PRO A 42 -0.82 7.03 4.20
C PRO A 42 -2.08 7.79 4.62
N SER A 43 -2.06 9.13 4.60
CA SER A 43 -3.20 9.94 5.05
C SER A 43 -4.39 9.82 4.09
N GLY A 44 -4.13 9.82 2.78
CA GLY A 44 -5.16 9.60 1.77
C GLY A 44 -5.82 8.22 1.88
N LEU A 45 -5.03 7.17 2.09
CA LEU A 45 -5.56 5.82 2.29
C LEU A 45 -6.41 5.73 3.57
N CYS A 46 -5.93 6.29 4.68
CA CYS A 46 -6.67 6.31 5.94
C CYS A 46 -8.02 7.03 5.79
N TYR A 47 -8.05 8.16 5.08
CA TYR A 47 -9.29 8.89 4.79
C TYR A 47 -10.29 8.04 4.00
N LEU A 48 -9.82 7.34 2.95
CA LEU A 48 -10.69 6.48 2.14
C LEU A 48 -11.28 5.31 2.95
N ILE A 49 -10.50 4.72 3.84
CA ILE A 49 -10.96 3.66 4.72
C ILE A 49 -12.00 4.19 5.71
N GLN A 50 -11.74 5.35 6.33
CA GLN A 50 -12.70 5.97 7.24
C GLN A 50 -14.03 6.23 6.53
N CYS A 51 -14.00 6.79 5.32
CA CYS A 51 -15.21 7.00 4.52
C CYS A 51 -15.98 5.71 4.23
N ALA A 52 -15.29 4.59 3.99
CA ALA A 52 -15.94 3.30 3.76
C ALA A 52 -16.56 2.73 5.06
N GLN A 53 -15.88 2.90 6.20
CA GLN A 53 -16.43 2.52 7.51
C GLN A 53 -17.65 3.37 7.88
N ASP A 54 -17.62 4.68 7.65
CA ASP A 54 -18.73 5.60 7.95
C ASP A 54 -19.99 5.28 7.11
N LYS A 55 -19.81 4.70 5.92
CA LYS A 55 -20.89 4.22 5.05
C LYS A 55 -21.38 2.81 5.39
N GLY A 56 -20.71 2.10 6.29
CA GLY A 56 -21.00 0.70 6.58
C GLY A 56 -20.59 -0.26 5.47
N GLU A 57 -19.63 0.12 4.62
CA GLU A 57 -19.05 -0.78 3.61
C GLU A 57 -17.96 -1.69 4.23
N LEU A 58 -17.30 -1.18 5.28
CA LEU A 58 -16.32 -1.91 6.08
C LEU A 58 -16.71 -1.91 7.56
N ARG A 59 -16.40 -3.00 8.25
CA ARG A 59 -16.55 -3.13 9.70
C ARG A 59 -15.72 -2.08 10.43
N ASN A 60 -16.25 -1.59 11.53
CA ASN A 60 -15.64 -0.59 12.40
C ASN A 60 -15.06 -1.19 13.70
N ASN A 61 -14.79 -2.50 13.71
CA ASN A 61 -14.14 -3.19 14.83
C ASN A 61 -12.60 -3.02 14.84
N ILE A 62 -12.05 -2.35 13.82
CA ILE A 62 -10.66 -1.93 13.69
C ILE A 62 -10.64 -0.44 13.35
N PHE A 63 -9.65 0.32 13.82
CA PHE A 63 -9.54 1.72 13.46
C PHE A 63 -9.05 1.89 12.02
N ALA A 64 -9.55 2.91 11.31
CA ALA A 64 -9.16 3.20 9.93
C ALA A 64 -7.63 3.31 9.75
N VAL A 65 -6.94 3.91 10.73
CA VAL A 65 -5.48 4.07 10.74
C VAL A 65 -4.75 2.74 10.82
N GLU A 66 -5.25 1.79 11.60
CA GLU A 66 -4.66 0.45 11.75
C GLU A 66 -4.83 -0.32 10.43
N LEU A 67 -6.04 -0.31 9.87
CA LEU A 67 -6.31 -0.97 8.59
C LEU A 67 -5.50 -0.34 7.44
N ALA A 68 -5.31 0.99 7.46
CA ALA A 68 -4.44 1.68 6.51
C ALA A 68 -2.98 1.22 6.63
N GLN A 69 -2.47 1.09 7.87
CA GLN A 69 -1.11 0.61 8.12
C GLN A 69 -0.92 -0.81 7.59
N GLU A 70 -1.86 -1.72 7.83
CA GLU A 70 -1.81 -3.10 7.34
C GLU A 70 -1.78 -3.15 5.81
N ILE A 71 -2.62 -2.35 5.13
CA ILE A 71 -2.62 -2.25 3.66
C ILE A 71 -1.30 -1.65 3.14
N LEU A 72 -0.70 -0.68 3.83
CA LEU A 72 0.61 -0.13 3.47
C LEU A 72 1.73 -1.16 3.63
N ILE A 73 1.66 -2.03 4.65
CA ILE A 73 2.61 -3.14 4.84
C ILE A 73 2.49 -4.12 3.68
N ILE A 74 1.26 -4.54 3.32
CA ILE A 74 1.01 -5.41 2.17
C ILE A 74 1.54 -4.77 0.88
N SER A 75 1.21 -3.51 0.64
CA SER A 75 1.68 -2.73 -0.52
C SER A 75 3.21 -2.70 -0.62
N ARG A 76 3.91 -2.47 0.50
CA ARG A 76 5.38 -2.50 0.52
C ARG A 76 5.94 -3.88 0.22
N GLY A 77 5.31 -4.94 0.73
CA GLY A 77 5.71 -6.32 0.45
C GLY A 77 5.60 -6.67 -1.03
N ILE A 78 4.53 -6.23 -1.70
CA ILE A 78 4.32 -6.39 -3.14
C ILE A 78 5.39 -5.65 -3.94
N LEU A 79 5.66 -4.38 -3.63
CA LEU A 79 6.71 -3.59 -4.29
C LEU A 79 8.10 -4.21 -4.12
N TYR A 80 8.40 -4.70 -2.92
CA TYR A 80 9.64 -5.41 -2.64
C TYR A 80 9.75 -6.69 -3.47
N HIS A 81 8.69 -7.49 -3.51
CA HIS A 81 8.64 -8.72 -4.31
C HIS A 81 8.86 -8.42 -5.80
N TRP A 82 8.19 -7.40 -6.33
CA TRP A 82 8.37 -6.93 -7.70
C TRP A 82 9.82 -6.54 -8.00
N CYS A 83 10.51 -5.86 -7.06
CA CYS A 83 11.93 -5.55 -7.19
C CYS A 83 12.81 -6.81 -7.23
N VAL A 84 12.54 -7.79 -6.35
CA VAL A 84 13.24 -9.09 -6.34
C VAL A 84 13.02 -9.85 -7.65
N CYS A 85 11.85 -9.71 -8.26
CA CYS A 85 11.52 -10.26 -9.56
C CYS A 85 12.02 -9.42 -10.76
N GLU A 86 12.90 -8.45 -10.53
CA GLU A 86 13.46 -7.57 -11.57
C GLU A 86 12.39 -6.85 -12.41
N GLY A 87 11.28 -6.49 -11.78
CA GLY A 87 10.18 -5.79 -12.41
C GLY A 87 9.30 -6.64 -13.34
N LYS A 88 9.50 -7.97 -13.37
CA LYS A 88 8.85 -8.88 -14.33
C LYS A 88 7.48 -9.39 -13.90
N SER A 89 7.11 -9.23 -12.63
CA SER A 89 5.80 -9.67 -12.14
C SER A 89 4.71 -8.63 -12.43
N ASP A 90 3.46 -9.08 -12.50
CA ASP A 90 2.30 -8.19 -12.65
C ASP A 90 1.92 -7.61 -11.28
N ILE A 91 2.64 -6.54 -10.91
CA ILE A 91 2.48 -5.87 -9.63
C ILE A 91 1.07 -5.27 -9.45
N ILE A 92 0.39 -4.89 -10.53
CA ILE A 92 -0.99 -4.37 -10.47
C ILE A 92 -1.95 -5.50 -10.13
N TYR A 93 -1.81 -6.65 -10.78
CA TYR A 93 -2.61 -7.83 -10.48
C TYR A 93 -2.37 -8.31 -9.04
N GLU A 94 -1.12 -8.41 -8.60
CA GLU A 94 -0.76 -8.84 -7.24
C GLU A 94 -1.36 -7.91 -6.19
N ALA A 95 -1.19 -6.60 -6.35
CA ALA A 95 -1.76 -5.61 -5.43
C ALA A 95 -3.29 -5.69 -5.39
N LYS A 96 -3.94 -5.84 -6.55
CA LYS A 96 -5.39 -6.01 -6.59
C LYS A 96 -5.80 -7.28 -5.85
N HIS A 97 -5.19 -8.41 -6.18
CA HIS A 97 -5.56 -9.70 -5.63
C HIS A 97 -5.38 -9.73 -4.11
N MET A 98 -4.21 -9.34 -3.60
CA MET A 98 -3.88 -9.45 -2.18
C MET A 98 -4.69 -8.46 -1.34
N ILE A 99 -4.79 -7.19 -1.76
CA ILE A 99 -5.48 -6.16 -0.97
C ILE A 99 -6.99 -6.35 -1.01
N SER A 100 -7.58 -6.75 -2.15
CA SER A 100 -9.01 -7.09 -2.18
C SER A 100 -9.33 -8.25 -1.28
N ASN A 101 -8.53 -9.33 -1.30
CA ASN A 101 -8.79 -10.49 -0.46
C ASN A 101 -8.64 -10.18 1.02
N TYR A 102 -7.68 -9.31 1.36
CA TYR A 102 -7.52 -8.82 2.72
C TYR A 102 -8.72 -7.97 3.18
N LEU A 103 -9.16 -7.01 2.36
CA LEU A 103 -10.30 -6.14 2.67
C LEU A 103 -11.63 -6.92 2.82
N LYS A 104 -11.84 -8.00 2.07
CA LYS A 104 -13.01 -8.88 2.23
C LYS A 104 -13.19 -9.42 3.64
N SER A 105 -12.12 -9.55 4.42
CA SER A 105 -12.23 -9.99 5.82
C SER A 105 -12.90 -8.94 6.73
N TYR A 106 -13.00 -7.70 6.25
CA TYR A 106 -13.61 -6.55 6.91
C TYR A 106 -14.89 -6.06 6.23
N GLU A 107 -15.33 -6.66 5.12
CA GLU A 107 -16.62 -6.31 4.50
C GLU A 107 -17.79 -6.74 5.41
N ILE A 108 -18.90 -5.98 5.33
CA ILE A 108 -20.15 -6.25 6.05
C ILE A 108 -21.01 -7.25 5.26
#